data_AF-A7N2Y3-F1
#
_entry.id   AF-A7N2Y3-F1
#
_cell.length_a   1.000
_cell.length_b   1.000
_cell.length_c   1.000
_cell.angle_alpha   90.00
_cell.angle_beta   90.00
_cell.angle_gamma   90.00
#
_symmetry.space_group_name_H-M   'P 1'
#
loop_
_entity.id
_entity.type
_entity.pdbx_description
1 polymer ?
#
loop_
_entity_poly.entity_id
_entity_poly.type
_entity_poly.pdbx_seq_one_letter_code
_entity_poly.pdbx_strand_id
1 'polypeptide(L)' 'MHSSTPIDPNQLSSELIQNMMEWRQHLHRFPECGFDVDMTADFIANKLQNFGIEVVRNIGKTGLYRINLKMQA' A
#
# COMPACT_ATOMS: atom_id res chain seq x y z
N MET A 1 11.05 18.27 0.12
CA MET A 1 9.67 18.58 -0.33
C MET A 1 9.45 17.85 -1.63
N HIS A 2 8.89 16.64 -1.59
CA HIS A 2 8.62 15.90 -2.82
C HIS A 2 7.41 16.52 -3.52
N SER A 3 7.61 16.94 -4.78
CA SER A 3 6.56 17.47 -5.64
C SER A 3 5.55 16.36 -5.95
N SER A 4 4.37 16.43 -5.34
CA SER A 4 3.25 15.59 -5.73
C SER A 4 2.68 16.13 -7.04
N THR A 5 3.15 15.61 -8.16
CA THR A 5 2.47 15.80 -9.44
C THR A 5 1.06 15.22 -9.29
N PRO A 6 -0.01 15.98 -9.60
CA PRO A 6 -1.37 15.43 -9.60
C PRO A 6 -1.42 14.23 -10.56
N ILE A 7 -1.94 13.10 -10.08
CA ILE A 7 -2.16 11.93 -10.93
C ILE A 7 -3.31 12.27 -11.87
N ASP A 8 -3.05 12.33 -13.18
CA ASP A 8 -4.10 12.42 -14.20
C ASP A 8 -4.76 11.03 -14.35
N PRO A 9 -6.06 10.89 -14.05
CA PRO A 9 -6.76 9.61 -14.17
C PRO A 9 -6.69 9.01 -15.58
N ASN A 10 -6.53 9.84 -16.62
CA ASN A 10 -6.43 9.39 -18.00
C ASN A 10 -5.08 8.70 -18.31
N GLN A 11 -4.11 8.75 -17.39
CA GLN A 11 -2.81 8.09 -17.51
C GLN A 11 -2.76 6.72 -16.81
N LEU A 12 -3.83 6.31 -16.13
CA LEU A 12 -3.87 5.02 -15.44
C LEU A 12 -4.36 3.93 -16.38
N SER A 13 -3.67 2.78 -16.39
CA SER A 13 -4.14 1.60 -17.13
C SER A 13 -5.46 1.08 -16.56
N SER A 14 -6.36 0.58 -17.42
CA SER A 14 -7.62 -0.03 -16.99
C SER A 14 -7.43 -1.20 -16.00
N GLU A 15 -6.34 -1.96 -16.15
CA GLU A 15 -5.98 -3.03 -15.23
C GLU A 15 -5.68 -2.51 -13.81
N LEU A 16 -4.90 -1.44 -13.70
CA LEU A 16 -4.64 -0.80 -12.42
C LEU A 16 -5.93 -0.27 -11.77
N ILE A 17 -6.83 0.33 -12.56
CA ILE A 17 -8.13 0.80 -12.07
C ILE A 17 -8.96 -0.37 -11.53
N GLN A 18 -9.01 -1.49 -12.26
CA GLN A 18 -9.69 -2.70 -11.83
C GLN A 18 -9.12 -3.25 -10.52
N ASN A 19 -7.79 -3.36 -10.43
CA ASN A 19 -7.10 -3.78 -9.21
C ASN A 19 -7.42 -2.86 -8.02
N MET A 20 -7.40 -1.53 -8.21
CA MET A 20 -7.73 -0.58 -7.14
C MET A 20 -9.18 -0.71 -6.67
N MET A 21 -10.13 -0.98 -7.58
CA MET A 21 -11.52 -1.25 -7.21
C MET A 21 -11.63 -2.51 -6.34
N GLU A 22 -10.92 -3.58 -6.70
CA GLU A 22 -10.89 -4.82 -5.92
C GLU A 22 -10.26 -4.61 -4.54
N TRP A 23 -9.16 -3.85 -4.46
CA TRP A 23 -8.53 -3.53 -3.17
C TRP A 23 -9.49 -2.74 -2.27
N ARG A 24 -10.18 -1.73 -2.83
CA ARG A 24 -11.20 -0.97 -2.10
C ARG A 24 -12.32 -1.89 -1.60
N GLN A 25 -12.84 -2.78 -2.43
CA GLN A 25 -13.91 -3.70 -2.05
C GLN A 25 -13.47 -4.67 -0.95
N HIS A 26 -12.24 -5.19 -1.04
CA HIS A 26 -11.66 -6.06 -0.01
C HIS A 26 -11.59 -5.34 1.34
N LEU A 27 -11.00 -4.15 1.37
CA LEU A 27 -10.86 -3.35 2.59
C LEU A 27 -12.22 -2.94 3.18
N HIS A 28 -13.22 -2.65 2.35
CA HIS A 28 -14.58 -2.37 2.84
C HIS A 28 -15.29 -3.63 3.38
N ARG A 29 -14.94 -4.82 2.90
CA ARG A 29 -15.53 -6.08 3.38
C ARG A 29 -14.96 -6.50 4.74
N PHE A 30 -13.71 -6.15 5.01
CA PHE A 30 -12.99 -6.51 6.24
C PHE A 30 -12.51 -5.26 6.98
N PRO A 31 -13.43 -4.40 7.48
CA PRO A 31 -13.03 -3.21 8.23
C PRO A 31 -12.44 -3.60 9.58
N GLU A 32 -11.35 -2.95 9.94
CA GLU A 32 -10.69 -3.05 11.25
C GLU A 32 -10.61 -1.65 11.90
N CYS A 33 -10.47 -1.59 13.22
CA CYS A 33 -10.62 -0.34 13.99
C CYS A 33 -9.46 -0.11 14.95
N GLY A 34 -9.17 1.16 15.21
CA GLY A 34 -8.16 1.58 16.20
C GLY A 34 -6.77 1.06 15.83
N PHE A 35 -6.11 0.40 16.77
CA PHE A 35 -4.76 -0.16 16.58
C PHE A 35 -4.78 -1.65 16.19
N ASP A 36 -5.96 -2.27 16.12
CA ASP A 36 -6.13 -3.70 15.84
C ASP A 36 -6.44 -3.89 14.35
N VAL A 37 -5.44 -3.60 13.51
CA VAL A 37 -5.56 -3.58 12.03
C VAL A 37 -4.61 -4.58 11.37
N ASP A 38 -4.46 -5.75 11.98
CA ASP A 38 -3.48 -6.77 11.57
C ASP A 38 -3.75 -7.28 10.14
N MET A 39 -5.01 -7.56 9.79
CA MET A 39 -5.36 -8.06 8.45
C MET A 39 -5.15 -7.01 7.37
N THR A 40 -5.49 -5.75 7.69
CA THR A 40 -5.29 -4.59 6.80
C THR A 40 -3.80 -4.34 6.59
N ALA A 41 -2.99 -4.41 7.65
CA ALA A 41 -1.55 -4.28 7.56
C ALA A 41 -0.93 -5.41 6.72
N ASP A 42 -1.37 -6.64 6.91
CA ASP A 42 -0.95 -7.79 6.09
C ASP A 42 -1.30 -7.61 4.62
N PHE A 43 -2.53 -7.18 4.32
CA PHE A 43 -2.99 -6.94 2.96
C PHE A 43 -2.11 -5.90 2.25
N ILE A 44 -1.87 -4.76 2.88
CA ILE A 44 -1.08 -3.66 2.29
C ILE A 44 0.38 -4.10 2.11
N ALA A 45 0.98 -4.70 3.12
CA ALA A 45 2.38 -5.12 3.05
C ALA A 45 2.60 -6.19 1.97
N ASN A 46 1.67 -7.14 1.80
CA ASN A 46 1.75 -8.13 0.72
C ASN A 46 1.66 -7.47 -0.67
N LYS A 47 0.80 -6.45 -0.85
CA LYS A 47 0.73 -5.71 -2.13
C LYS A 47 2.03 -4.96 -2.41
N LEU A 48 2.56 -4.24 -1.43
CA LEU A 48 3.83 -3.52 -1.57
C LEU A 48 4.97 -4.48 -1.91
N GLN A 49 5.08 -5.61 -1.21
CA GLN A 49 6.10 -6.64 -1.49
C GLN A 49 5.97 -7.20 -2.91
N ASN A 50 4.74 -7.47 -3.38
CA ASN A 50 4.49 -7.93 -4.75
C ASN A 50 4.85 -6.88 -5.81
N PHE A 51 4.87 -5.59 -5.44
CA PHE A 51 5.37 -4.51 -6.30
C PHE A 51 6.90 -4.36 -6.25
N GLY A 52 7.61 -5.27 -5.57
CA GLY A 52 9.06 -5.20 -5.38
C GLY A 52 9.49 -4.15 -4.35
N ILE A 53 8.56 -3.70 -3.50
CA ILE A 53 8.84 -2.70 -2.47
C ILE A 53 9.13 -3.40 -1.16
N GLU A 54 10.29 -3.11 -0.58
CA GLU A 54 10.64 -3.61 0.74
C GLU A 54 9.88 -2.85 1.85
N VAL A 55 9.28 -3.62 2.75
CA VAL A 55 8.39 -3.14 3.80
C VAL A 55 8.88 -3.63 5.14
N VAL A 56 8.97 -2.72 6.10
CA VAL A 56 9.15 -3.05 7.50
C VAL A 56 7.83 -2.87 8.21
N ARG A 57 7.53 -3.84 9.08
CA ARG A 57 6.26 -3.95 9.81
C ARG A 57 6.44 -3.64 11.29
N ASN A 58 5.34 -3.63 12.02
CA ASN A 58 5.28 -3.49 13.48
C ASN A 58 5.77 -2.13 14.00
N ILE A 59 5.61 -1.08 13.21
CA ILE A 59 5.88 0.29 13.65
C ILE A 59 4.70 0.77 14.47
N GLY A 60 4.86 0.93 15.78
CA GLY A 60 3.77 1.35 16.66
C GLY A 60 2.59 0.37 16.66
N LYS A 61 2.89 -0.93 16.84
CA LYS A 61 1.98 -2.08 16.77
C LYS A 61 1.74 -2.63 15.36
N THR A 62 0.97 -1.96 14.51
CA THR A 62 0.56 -2.49 13.19
C THR A 62 1.00 -1.62 12.01
N GLY A 63 1.68 -0.50 12.29
CA GLY A 63 2.15 0.41 11.25
C GLY A 63 3.18 -0.22 10.32
N LEU A 64 3.15 0.24 9.07
CA LEU A 64 4.06 -0.16 8.00
C LEU A 64 4.91 1.04 7.61
N TYR A 65 6.20 0.80 7.30
CA TYR A 65 7.02 1.78 6.62
C TYR A 65 7.76 1.15 5.44
N ARG A 66 7.82 1.89 4.34
CA ARG A 66 8.63 1.51 3.18
C ARG A 66 10.07 1.97 3.40
N ILE A 67 11.03 1.11 3.12
CA ILE A 67 12.42 1.55 2.96
C ILE A 67 12.71 1.97 1.53
N ASN A 68 13.55 3.00 1.39
CA ASN A 68 14.14 3.36 0.12
C ASN A 68 15.61 2.93 0.14
N LEU A 69 15.88 1.67 -0.17
CA LEU A 69 17.26 1.24 -0.40
C LEU A 69 17.71 1.74 -1.76
N LYS A 70 18.25 2.96 -1.80
CA LYS A 70 19.28 3.28 -2.79
C LYS A 70 20.61 2.72 -2.26
N MET A 71 20.80 1.41 -2.32
CA MET A 71 22.14 0.84 -2.28
C MET A 71 22.53 0.52 -3.72
N GLN A 72 23.11 1.51 -4.39
CA GLN A 72 24.02 1.28 -5.49
C GLN A 72 25.39 1.79 -5.05
N ALA A 73 26.30 0.84 -4.87
CA ALA A 73 27.73 1.02 -5.05
C ALA A 73 28.16 0.01 -6.11
#